data_AF-A0A936TBR0-F1
#
_entry.id   AF-A0A936TBR0-F1
#
_cell.length_a   1.000
_cell.length_b   1.000
_cell.length_c   1.000
_cell.angle_alpha   90.00
_cell.angle_beta   90.00
_cell.angle_gamma   90.00
#
_symmetry.space_group_name_H-M   'P 1'
#
loop_
_entity.id
_entity.type
_entity.pdbx_description
1 polymer ?
#
loop_
_entity_poly.entity_id
_entity_poly.type
_entity_poly.pdbx_seq_one_letter_code
_entity_poly.pdbx_strand_id
1 'polypeptide(L)'
;MSLLPSGLTQVTPRRVAERPEPTGWLDRTVDGIMRRSSSLPGPPATRAWASLKLFAVIFASPLLGPGLFATLPLETARCRRRARRMPQALRTDDPDVVGASARLDPAGRYLVTSDLHRCIPGGRDWPRQQATDDLYRVALDHYGAEGWGLIEAGDVEDFWMVGGSALGVAIDALRMLGAALWPIDRRLSHATARNQLQRIIDNYEATYSAIAEKFVGPGRYWRLSGNHDDPLIRPEVASALARRLPGAVVHDLVSLGNPGQIPEAVITHGHLTDPWNSPNGAWRGRFVTWLASALADLSGDEPGLTGAAARTALLAGRAGNRLRSIRGPFSVDRDQFTLNETELHESFAGHFGEDAGPWLVLGHTHVPGDGPWDPGTNSRYERYVNSGSGVAERVITAVEWDGGAAERRPILVAIARMSDLDPVDAGPEQTDPAHRLALRAGERTAIGSLDGEPVVRVVLRAPATVPPLSAVFAG
;
A
#
# COMPACT_ATOMS: atom_id res chain seq x y z
N MET A 1 36.64 18.70 39.48
CA MET A 1 36.56 17.31 39.99
C MET A 1 35.12 17.04 40.39
N SER A 2 34.36 16.42 39.49
CA SER A 2 32.97 16.00 39.76
C SER A 2 32.83 14.57 39.26
N LEU A 3 32.39 13.70 40.16
CA LEU A 3 32.25 12.27 40.00
C LEU A 3 31.08 11.95 39.07
N LEU A 4 31.33 11.08 38.09
CA LEU A 4 30.30 10.36 37.33
C LEU A 4 29.64 9.30 38.23
N PRO A 5 28.34 9.03 38.06
CA PRO A 5 27.80 7.70 38.26
C PRO A 5 27.48 7.08 36.89
N SER A 6 28.24 6.04 36.58
CA SER A 6 27.92 5.00 35.62
C SER A 6 26.60 4.33 35.98
N GLY A 7 25.55 4.61 35.21
CA GLY A 7 24.26 3.91 35.27
C GLY A 7 23.94 3.30 33.91
N LEU A 8 24.62 2.21 33.56
CA LEU A 8 24.18 1.31 32.50
C LEU A 8 22.92 0.59 33.03
N THR A 9 21.74 1.17 32.79
CA THR A 9 20.48 0.42 32.88
C THR A 9 20.52 -0.66 31.82
N GLN A 10 20.82 -1.89 32.23
CA GLN A 10 20.52 -3.08 31.45
C GLN A 10 19.03 -3.02 31.09
N VAL A 11 18.75 -2.88 29.80
CA VAL A 11 17.42 -3.08 29.25
C VAL A 11 17.09 -4.55 29.44
N THR A 12 16.38 -4.87 30.51
CA THR A 12 15.72 -6.17 30.66
C THR A 12 14.81 -6.35 29.44
N PRO A 13 14.91 -7.45 28.68
CA PRO A 13 13.97 -7.72 27.60
C PRO A 13 12.57 -7.82 28.22
N ARG A 14 11.73 -6.82 27.93
CA ARG A 14 10.34 -6.81 28.35
C ARG A 14 9.71 -8.06 27.73
N ARG A 15 9.10 -8.91 28.56
CA ARG A 15 8.42 -10.14 28.13
C ARG A 15 7.58 -9.87 26.89
N VAL A 16 7.72 -10.74 25.90
CA VAL A 16 6.78 -10.96 24.79
C VAL A 16 5.37 -10.69 25.32
N ALA A 17 4.67 -9.71 24.75
CA ALA A 17 3.26 -9.53 25.04
C ALA A 17 2.58 -10.88 24.74
N GLU A 18 2.06 -11.55 25.77
CA GLU A 18 1.43 -12.84 25.62
C GLU A 18 0.35 -12.73 24.54
N ARG A 19 0.44 -13.62 23.55
CA ARG A 19 -0.49 -13.66 22.42
C ARG A 19 -1.93 -13.66 22.96
N PRO A 20 -2.82 -12.78 22.48
CA PRO A 20 -4.21 -12.82 22.93
C PRO A 20 -4.80 -14.19 22.60
N GLU A 21 -5.20 -14.92 23.65
CA GLU A 21 -5.77 -16.27 23.55
C GLU A 21 -6.99 -16.27 22.59
N PRO A 22 -7.11 -17.26 21.69
CA PRO A 22 -8.27 -17.35 20.79
C PRO A 22 -9.54 -17.57 21.62
N THR A 23 -10.44 -16.59 21.59
CA THR A 23 -11.59 -16.52 22.52
C THR A 23 -12.66 -17.60 22.25
N GLY A 24 -12.71 -18.18 21.05
CA GLY A 24 -13.70 -19.20 20.65
C GLY A 24 -13.10 -20.55 20.21
N TRP A 25 -13.91 -21.62 20.31
CA TRP A 25 -13.58 -22.97 19.78
C TRP A 25 -13.07 -22.90 18.32
N LEU A 26 -13.72 -22.06 17.51
CA LEU A 26 -13.47 -22.01 16.08
C LEU A 26 -12.14 -21.33 15.79
N ASP A 27 -11.87 -20.21 16.46
CA ASP A 27 -10.57 -19.54 16.40
C ASP A 27 -9.46 -20.48 16.87
N ARG A 28 -9.64 -21.23 17.97
CA ARG A 28 -8.65 -22.24 18.43
C ARG A 28 -8.41 -23.34 17.39
N THR A 29 -9.47 -23.78 16.72
CA THR A 29 -9.39 -24.84 15.70
C THR A 29 -8.64 -24.34 14.47
N VAL A 30 -9.03 -23.19 13.95
CA VAL A 30 -8.38 -22.52 12.80
C VAL A 30 -6.92 -22.23 13.10
N ASP A 31 -6.62 -21.66 14.27
CA ASP A 31 -5.27 -21.40 14.74
C ASP A 31 -4.44 -22.69 14.84
N GLY A 32 -5.03 -23.76 15.38
CA GLY A 32 -4.40 -25.07 15.48
C GLY A 32 -4.11 -25.74 14.13
N ILE A 33 -4.94 -25.49 13.11
CA ILE A 33 -4.67 -25.89 11.72
C ILE A 33 -3.47 -25.09 11.20
N MET A 34 -3.54 -23.75 11.28
CA MET A 34 -2.48 -22.87 10.77
C MET A 34 -1.12 -23.14 11.44
N ARG A 35 -1.06 -23.37 12.76
CA ARG A 35 0.18 -23.74 13.49
C ARG A 35 0.79 -25.03 12.97
N ARG A 36 -0.04 -26.06 12.77
CA ARG A 36 0.43 -27.34 12.24
C ARG A 36 0.96 -27.19 10.83
N SER A 37 0.29 -26.38 10.01
CA SER A 37 0.72 -26.10 8.64
C SER A 37 2.03 -25.31 8.58
N SER A 38 2.32 -24.41 9.54
CA SER A 38 3.58 -23.66 9.54
C SER A 38 4.84 -24.51 9.75
N SER A 39 4.71 -25.73 10.30
CA SER A 39 5.83 -26.66 10.46
C SER A 39 6.01 -27.66 9.31
N LEU A 40 5.13 -27.64 8.30
CA LEU A 40 5.19 -28.57 7.17
C LEU A 40 6.11 -28.07 6.05
N PRO A 41 6.76 -28.97 5.29
CA PRO A 41 7.52 -28.58 4.11
C PRO A 41 6.60 -27.93 3.06
N GLY A 42 6.98 -26.74 2.61
CA GLY A 42 6.17 -25.92 1.70
C GLY A 42 6.10 -26.41 0.24
N PRO A 43 7.24 -26.63 -0.46
CA PRO A 43 7.24 -26.67 -1.94
C PRO A 43 6.36 -27.75 -2.60
N PRO A 44 6.28 -28.99 -2.10
CA PRO A 44 5.40 -29.99 -2.72
C PRO A 44 3.92 -29.67 -2.50
N ALA A 45 3.56 -29.18 -1.32
CA ALA A 45 2.18 -28.84 -0.97
C ALA A 45 1.68 -27.61 -1.74
N THR A 46 2.53 -26.59 -1.89
CA THR A 46 2.18 -25.38 -2.66
C THR A 46 1.98 -25.70 -4.14
N ARG A 47 2.88 -26.47 -4.76
CA ARG A 47 2.74 -26.90 -6.16
C ARG A 47 1.50 -27.75 -6.39
N ALA A 48 1.27 -28.75 -5.55
CA ALA A 48 0.09 -29.62 -5.68
C ALA A 48 -1.23 -28.81 -5.54
N TRP A 49 -1.29 -27.91 -4.57
CA TRP A 49 -2.44 -27.02 -4.39
C TRP A 49 -2.62 -26.08 -5.57
N ALA A 50 -1.55 -25.47 -6.07
CA ALA A 50 -1.57 -24.61 -7.24
C ALA A 50 -2.05 -25.33 -8.51
N SER A 51 -1.58 -26.56 -8.76
CA SER A 51 -2.07 -27.39 -9.86
C SER A 51 -3.57 -27.68 -9.74
N LEU A 52 -4.06 -27.98 -8.53
CA LEU A 52 -5.49 -28.19 -8.28
C LEU A 52 -6.31 -26.92 -8.54
N LYS A 53 -5.82 -25.75 -8.12
CA LYS A 53 -6.46 -24.45 -8.40
C LYS A 53 -6.60 -24.19 -9.89
N LEU A 54 -5.50 -24.33 -10.63
CA LEU A 54 -5.51 -24.10 -12.08
C LEU A 54 -6.40 -25.11 -12.81
N PHE A 55 -6.37 -26.38 -12.40
CA PHE A 55 -7.29 -27.40 -12.92
C PHE A 55 -8.74 -26.96 -12.71
N ALA A 56 -9.13 -26.59 -11.49
CA ALA A 56 -10.48 -26.12 -11.20
C ALA A 56 -10.88 -24.89 -12.04
N VAL A 57 -9.98 -23.92 -12.23
CA VAL A 57 -10.22 -22.74 -13.08
C VAL A 57 -10.45 -23.13 -14.53
N ILE A 58 -9.68 -24.06 -15.10
CA ILE A 58 -9.86 -24.51 -16.49
C ILE A 58 -11.29 -25.03 -16.70
N PHE A 59 -11.78 -25.89 -15.81
CA PHE A 59 -13.14 -26.44 -15.91
C PHE A 59 -14.24 -25.40 -15.62
N ALA A 60 -13.99 -24.45 -14.71
CA ALA A 60 -14.95 -23.41 -14.37
C ALA A 60 -14.92 -22.20 -15.33
N SER A 61 -13.89 -22.08 -16.17
CA SER A 61 -13.63 -20.92 -17.03
C SER A 61 -14.81 -20.48 -17.91
N PRO A 62 -15.64 -21.39 -18.49
CA PRO A 62 -16.79 -20.97 -19.30
C PRO A 62 -17.84 -20.18 -18.51
N LEU A 63 -17.90 -20.37 -17.19
CA LEU A 63 -18.83 -19.67 -16.29
C LEU A 63 -18.17 -18.47 -15.60
N LEU A 64 -16.88 -18.58 -15.25
CA LEU A 64 -16.13 -17.54 -14.54
C LEU A 64 -15.91 -16.29 -15.40
N GLY A 65 -15.57 -16.46 -16.69
CA GLY A 65 -15.32 -15.33 -17.59
C GLY A 65 -16.51 -14.37 -17.70
N PRO A 66 -17.70 -14.84 -18.10
CA PRO A 66 -18.90 -14.03 -18.10
C PRO A 66 -19.22 -13.41 -16.74
N GLY A 67 -19.04 -14.16 -15.64
CA GLY A 67 -19.25 -13.65 -14.28
C GLY A 67 -18.33 -12.47 -13.94
N LEU A 68 -17.04 -12.55 -14.30
CA LEU A 68 -16.04 -11.50 -14.06
C LEU A 68 -16.45 -10.17 -14.70
N PHE A 69 -16.94 -10.22 -15.94
CA PHE A 69 -17.24 -9.02 -16.72
C PHE A 69 -18.71 -8.59 -16.66
N ALA A 70 -19.66 -9.45 -16.25
CA ALA A 70 -21.08 -9.15 -16.28
C ALA A 70 -21.48 -7.90 -15.49
N THR A 71 -20.90 -7.71 -14.30
CA THR A 71 -21.19 -6.53 -13.47
C THR A 71 -20.15 -5.42 -13.58
N LEU A 72 -19.12 -5.59 -14.41
CA LEU A 72 -18.03 -4.62 -14.53
C LEU A 72 -18.52 -3.24 -15.03
N PRO A 73 -19.37 -3.13 -16.07
CA PRO A 73 -19.85 -1.82 -16.52
C PRO A 73 -20.61 -1.05 -15.42
N LEU A 74 -21.34 -1.76 -14.55
CA LEU A 74 -22.04 -1.15 -13.43
C LEU A 74 -21.08 -0.62 -12.38
N GLU A 75 -20.05 -1.40 -12.03
CA GLU A 75 -19.01 -0.96 -11.09
C GLU A 75 -18.16 0.18 -11.65
N THR A 76 -17.82 0.15 -12.93
CA THR A 76 -17.13 1.26 -13.60
C THR A 76 -17.96 2.54 -13.54
N ALA A 77 -19.27 2.46 -13.80
CA ALA A 77 -20.15 3.62 -13.70
C ALA A 77 -20.27 4.15 -12.26
N ARG A 78 -20.29 3.25 -11.26
CA ARG A 78 -20.30 3.63 -9.83
C ARG A 78 -19.00 4.34 -9.45
N CYS A 79 -17.85 3.77 -9.80
CA CYS A 79 -16.53 4.33 -9.50
C CYS A 79 -16.32 5.69 -10.18
N ARG A 80 -16.73 5.84 -11.45
CA ARG A 80 -16.71 7.14 -12.14
C ARG A 80 -17.61 8.18 -11.47
N ARG A 81 -18.83 7.81 -11.06
CA ARG A 81 -19.71 8.72 -10.30
C ARG A 81 -19.07 9.13 -8.97
N ARG A 82 -18.40 8.21 -8.29
CA ARG A 82 -17.67 8.49 -7.05
C ARG A 82 -16.52 9.46 -7.29
N ALA A 83 -15.68 9.23 -8.29
CA ALA A 83 -14.59 10.13 -8.68
C ALA A 83 -15.09 11.56 -8.97
N ARG A 84 -16.17 11.70 -9.76
CA ARG A 84 -16.78 12.99 -10.08
C ARG A 84 -17.36 13.74 -8.89
N ARG A 85 -17.89 13.01 -7.90
CA ARG A 85 -18.47 13.60 -6.68
C ARG A 85 -17.41 13.89 -5.62
N MET A 86 -16.23 13.28 -5.70
CA MET A 86 -15.18 13.37 -4.69
C MET A 86 -14.84 14.82 -4.31
N PRO A 87 -14.55 15.75 -5.25
CA PRO A 87 -14.20 17.13 -4.91
C PRO A 87 -15.22 17.83 -4.01
N GLN A 88 -16.51 17.69 -4.33
CA GLN A 88 -17.60 18.28 -3.56
C GLN A 88 -17.78 17.57 -2.20
N ALA A 89 -17.64 16.25 -2.19
CA ALA A 89 -17.81 15.42 -1.00
C ALA A 89 -16.79 15.71 0.11
N LEU A 90 -15.59 16.17 -0.24
CA LEU A 90 -14.52 16.49 0.73
C LEU A 90 -14.88 17.61 1.72
N ARG A 91 -15.77 18.53 1.32
CA ARG A 91 -16.21 19.62 2.19
C ARG A 91 -17.25 19.17 3.21
N THR A 92 -18.11 18.24 2.80
CA THR A 92 -19.24 17.74 3.60
C THR A 92 -18.95 16.43 4.30
N ASP A 93 -17.78 15.83 4.05
CA ASP A 93 -17.41 14.48 4.50
C ASP A 93 -18.51 13.45 4.13
N ASP A 94 -19.01 13.50 2.88
CA ASP A 94 -20.11 12.64 2.41
C ASP A 94 -19.72 11.13 2.45
N PRO A 95 -20.26 10.34 3.39
CA PRO A 95 -19.79 8.97 3.63
C PRO A 95 -20.05 8.03 2.45
N ASP A 96 -21.01 8.33 1.56
CA ASP A 96 -21.25 7.53 0.36
C ASP A 96 -20.13 7.69 -0.68
N VAL A 97 -19.34 8.76 -0.58
CA VAL A 97 -18.27 9.11 -1.51
C VAL A 97 -16.90 8.99 -0.86
N VAL A 98 -16.69 9.50 0.35
CA VAL A 98 -15.37 9.46 1.01
C VAL A 98 -15.19 8.26 1.93
N GLY A 99 -16.27 7.53 2.24
CA GLY A 99 -16.23 6.44 3.21
C GLY A 99 -16.07 6.93 4.65
N ALA A 100 -15.56 6.07 5.53
CA ALA A 100 -15.23 6.44 6.90
C ALA A 100 -14.00 7.38 6.90
N SER A 101 -14.19 8.66 7.22
CA SER A 101 -13.10 9.63 7.20
C SER A 101 -12.56 9.97 8.59
N ALA A 102 -11.29 10.36 8.64
CA ALA A 102 -10.68 11.05 9.76
C ALA A 102 -10.18 12.43 9.31
N ARG A 103 -10.11 13.36 10.26
CA ARG A 103 -9.66 14.73 10.01
C ARG A 103 -8.54 15.08 10.98
N LEU A 104 -7.40 15.49 10.45
CA LEU A 104 -6.19 15.81 11.20
C LEU A 104 -5.79 17.28 11.03
N ASP A 105 -4.97 17.74 11.96
CA ASP A 105 -4.44 19.10 11.95
C ASP A 105 -3.47 19.28 10.77
N PRO A 106 -3.72 20.21 9.82
CA PRO A 106 -2.81 20.47 8.71
C PRO A 106 -1.47 21.08 9.16
N ALA A 107 -1.36 21.63 10.37
CA ALA A 107 -0.10 22.09 10.96
C ALA A 107 0.75 20.94 11.53
N GLY A 108 0.21 19.73 11.62
CA GLY A 108 0.94 18.55 12.06
C GLY A 108 2.02 18.09 11.07
N ARG A 109 2.87 17.17 11.53
CA ARG A 109 3.88 16.49 10.71
C ARG A 109 3.52 15.04 10.55
N TYR A 110 3.41 14.52 9.32
CA TYR A 110 2.96 13.16 9.05
C TYR A 110 3.85 12.46 8.02
N LEU A 111 4.24 11.23 8.32
CA LEU A 111 4.75 10.26 7.37
C LEU A 111 3.59 9.42 6.86
N VAL A 112 3.40 9.39 5.54
CA VAL A 112 2.38 8.59 4.86
C VAL A 112 3.07 7.46 4.09
N THR A 113 2.65 6.22 4.34
CA THR A 113 3.13 5.02 3.64
C THR A 113 1.94 4.15 3.23
N SER A 114 2.00 3.48 2.08
CA SER A 114 0.93 2.60 1.56
C SER A 114 1.56 1.31 1.02
N ASP A 115 0.77 0.33 0.57
CA ASP A 115 1.24 -0.78 -0.28
C ASP A 115 2.40 -1.59 0.35
N LEU A 116 2.45 -1.66 1.68
CA LEU A 116 3.53 -2.36 2.38
C LEU A 116 3.41 -3.89 2.25
N HIS A 117 2.25 -4.42 1.88
CA HIS A 117 1.98 -5.84 1.59
C HIS A 117 2.64 -6.82 2.56
N ARG A 118 2.58 -6.54 3.87
CA ARG A 118 3.03 -7.44 4.92
C ARG A 118 2.26 -8.76 4.82
N CYS A 119 2.98 -9.84 4.57
CA CYS A 119 2.42 -11.16 4.35
C CYS A 119 2.71 -12.15 5.48
N ILE A 120 2.10 -13.33 5.40
CA ILE A 120 2.52 -14.48 6.18
C ILE A 120 3.94 -14.92 5.76
N PRO A 121 4.70 -15.63 6.62
CA PRO A 121 6.00 -16.16 6.23
C PRO A 121 5.88 -17.16 5.08
N GLY A 122 6.80 -17.07 4.11
CA GLY A 122 6.89 -17.99 2.98
C GLY A 122 7.40 -17.32 1.71
N GLY A 123 7.26 -18.00 0.57
CA GLY A 123 7.69 -17.50 -0.74
C GLY A 123 6.87 -16.33 -1.29
N ARG A 124 5.93 -15.77 -0.52
CA ARG A 124 5.14 -14.57 -0.84
C ARG A 124 5.35 -13.43 0.14
N ASP A 125 6.35 -13.55 1.02
CA ASP A 125 6.74 -12.47 1.91
C ASP A 125 7.44 -11.37 1.10
N TRP A 126 6.66 -10.55 0.39
CA TRP A 126 7.16 -9.51 -0.53
C TRP A 126 8.14 -8.56 0.18
N PRO A 127 7.84 -8.02 1.38
CA PRO A 127 8.78 -7.14 2.07
C PRO A 127 10.13 -7.77 2.37
N ARG A 128 10.18 -9.08 2.67
CA ARG A 128 11.45 -9.78 2.89
C ARG A 128 12.16 -10.12 1.58
N GLN A 129 11.42 -10.52 0.55
CA GLN A 129 11.99 -10.76 -0.78
C GLN A 129 12.61 -9.50 -1.37
N GLN A 130 12.02 -8.35 -1.09
CA GLN A 130 12.50 -7.04 -1.53
C GLN A 130 13.44 -6.39 -0.53
N ALA A 131 13.69 -6.99 0.63
CA ALA A 131 14.52 -6.41 1.69
C ALA A 131 14.09 -4.98 2.09
N THR A 132 12.79 -4.75 2.21
CA THR A 132 12.19 -3.47 2.55
C THR A 132 11.74 -3.38 4.02
N ASP A 133 11.41 -4.49 4.70
CA ASP A 133 10.94 -4.45 6.10
C ASP A 133 11.92 -3.75 7.06
N ASP A 134 13.22 -4.06 6.96
CA ASP A 134 14.23 -3.41 7.81
C ASP A 134 14.40 -1.92 7.47
N LEU A 135 14.26 -1.54 6.21
CA LEU A 135 14.27 -0.12 5.80
C LEU A 135 13.06 0.62 6.41
N TYR A 136 11.90 -0.03 6.43
CA TYR A 136 10.70 0.54 7.04
C TYR A 136 10.89 0.76 8.53
N ARG A 137 11.49 -0.20 9.23
CA ARG A 137 11.82 -0.05 10.65
C ARG A 137 12.76 1.10 10.93
N VAL A 138 13.80 1.30 10.12
CA VAL A 138 14.68 2.47 10.25
C VAL A 138 13.90 3.77 10.06
N ALA A 139 12.95 3.80 9.12
CA ALA A 139 12.05 4.94 8.95
C ALA A 139 11.20 5.18 10.21
N LEU A 140 10.52 4.14 10.71
CA LEU A 140 9.72 4.22 11.95
C LEU A 140 10.54 4.76 13.12
N ASP A 141 11.80 4.35 13.23
CA ASP A 141 12.70 4.79 14.28
C ASP A 141 13.01 6.28 14.18
N HIS A 142 13.37 6.75 12.99
CA HIS A 142 13.67 8.14 12.69
C HIS A 142 12.46 9.06 12.92
N TYR A 143 11.37 8.82 12.20
CA TYR A 143 10.17 9.68 12.25
C TYR A 143 9.49 9.61 13.61
N GLY A 144 9.51 8.44 14.26
CA GLY A 144 9.00 8.26 15.61
C GLY A 144 9.76 9.10 16.64
N ALA A 145 11.10 9.13 16.55
CA ALA A 145 11.95 9.93 17.43
C ALA A 145 11.80 11.44 17.21
N GLU A 146 11.56 11.86 15.96
CA GLU A 146 11.35 13.26 15.60
C GLU A 146 9.93 13.77 15.89
N GLY A 147 9.02 12.90 16.35
CA GLY A 147 7.66 13.29 16.73
C GLY A 147 6.67 13.41 15.56
N TRP A 148 6.96 12.80 14.41
CA TRP A 148 6.04 12.75 13.26
C TRP A 148 4.91 11.75 13.46
N GLY A 149 3.69 12.08 13.08
CA GLY A 149 2.61 11.11 12.97
C GLY A 149 2.83 10.09 11.85
N LEU A 150 2.24 8.91 11.98
CA LEU A 150 2.26 7.86 10.97
C LEU A 150 0.85 7.62 10.43
N ILE A 151 0.72 7.71 9.11
CA ILE A 151 -0.49 7.37 8.36
C ILE A 151 -0.17 6.19 7.45
N GLU A 152 -0.66 5.00 7.80
CA GLU A 152 -0.56 3.84 6.90
C GLU A 152 -1.79 3.82 5.96
N ALA A 153 -1.60 4.25 4.72
CA ALA A 153 -2.61 4.60 3.73
C ALA A 153 -3.10 3.40 2.86
N GLY A 154 -3.35 2.24 3.49
CA GLY A 154 -3.92 1.06 2.84
C GLY A 154 -2.90 0.07 2.30
N ASP A 155 -3.38 -1.15 2.01
CA ASP A 155 -2.59 -2.31 1.53
C ASP A 155 -1.36 -2.61 2.38
N VAL A 156 -1.53 -2.49 3.71
CA VAL A 156 -0.43 -2.71 4.65
C VAL A 156 -0.26 -4.19 4.95
N GLU A 157 -1.35 -4.91 5.21
CA GLU A 157 -1.35 -6.36 5.36
C GLU A 157 -2.00 -7.02 4.14
N ASP A 158 -1.40 -8.08 3.64
CA ASP A 158 -1.96 -8.75 2.46
C ASP A 158 -2.84 -9.94 2.86
N PHE A 159 -4.15 -9.79 2.63
CA PHE A 159 -5.11 -10.89 2.77
C PHE A 159 -5.39 -11.61 1.46
N TRP A 160 -4.97 -11.06 0.32
CA TRP A 160 -5.30 -11.58 -1.00
C TRP A 160 -4.29 -12.63 -1.45
N MET A 161 -3.01 -12.37 -1.26
CA MET A 161 -1.90 -13.27 -1.57
C MET A 161 -1.90 -14.49 -0.66
N VAL A 162 -2.03 -15.67 -1.28
CA VAL A 162 -2.09 -16.97 -0.58
C VAL A 162 -1.37 -18.05 -1.38
N GLY A 163 -0.84 -19.05 -0.68
CA GLY A 163 0.12 -20.01 -1.22
C GLY A 163 1.54 -19.71 -0.72
N GLY A 164 2.58 -20.20 -1.41
CA GLY A 164 3.98 -19.85 -1.11
C GLY A 164 4.55 -20.51 0.14
N SER A 165 3.70 -21.11 0.95
CA SER A 165 4.04 -21.99 2.07
C SER A 165 2.87 -22.94 2.35
N ALA A 166 3.12 -24.00 3.13
CA ALA A 166 2.06 -24.89 3.59
C ALA A 166 1.02 -24.13 4.47
N LEU A 167 1.45 -23.09 5.19
CA LEU A 167 0.56 -22.17 5.90
C LEU A 167 -0.35 -21.41 4.93
N GLY A 168 0.21 -20.85 3.85
CA GLY A 168 -0.56 -20.16 2.81
C GLY A 168 -1.59 -21.06 2.13
N VAL A 169 -1.25 -22.32 1.87
CA VAL A 169 -2.19 -23.34 1.36
C VAL A 169 -3.34 -23.58 2.34
N ALA A 170 -3.04 -23.74 3.63
CA ALA A 170 -4.07 -23.96 4.64
C ALA A 170 -5.02 -22.75 4.79
N ILE A 171 -4.48 -21.54 4.73
CA ILE A 171 -5.27 -20.30 4.72
C ILE A 171 -6.19 -20.27 3.49
N ASP A 172 -5.65 -20.55 2.30
CA ASP A 172 -6.43 -20.56 1.05
C ASP A 172 -7.59 -21.58 1.13
N ALA A 173 -7.33 -22.81 1.56
CA ALA A 173 -8.34 -23.84 1.73
C ALA A 173 -9.44 -23.43 2.74
N LEU A 174 -9.05 -22.84 3.88
CA LEU A 174 -10.00 -22.34 4.88
C LEU A 174 -10.81 -21.14 4.38
N ARG A 175 -10.22 -20.28 3.53
CA ARG A 175 -10.93 -19.17 2.87
C ARG A 175 -11.96 -19.70 1.88
N MET A 176 -11.61 -20.69 1.07
CA MET A 176 -12.54 -21.32 0.13
C MET A 176 -13.71 -21.99 0.86
N LEU A 177 -13.44 -22.75 1.92
CA LEU A 177 -14.49 -23.35 2.75
C LEU A 177 -15.36 -22.29 3.43
N GLY A 178 -14.73 -21.24 3.98
CA GLY A 178 -15.43 -20.11 4.58
C GLY A 178 -16.32 -19.36 3.59
N ALA A 179 -15.89 -19.23 2.33
CA ALA A 179 -16.69 -18.63 1.26
C ALA A 179 -17.88 -19.50 0.87
N ALA A 180 -17.71 -20.82 0.79
CA ALA A 180 -18.79 -21.76 0.50
C ALA A 180 -19.86 -21.75 1.61
N LEU A 181 -19.45 -21.59 2.87
CA LEU A 181 -20.36 -21.53 4.02
C LEU A 181 -20.92 -20.14 4.29
N TRP A 182 -20.35 -19.08 3.69
CA TRP A 182 -20.66 -17.69 3.99
C TRP A 182 -22.16 -17.33 3.99
N PRO A 183 -23.00 -17.84 3.06
CA PRO A 183 -24.44 -17.54 3.07
C PRO A 183 -25.17 -18.07 4.32
N ILE A 184 -24.59 -19.04 5.03
CA ILE A 184 -25.22 -19.76 6.15
C ILE A 184 -24.52 -19.38 7.47
N ASP A 185 -23.19 -19.39 7.49
CA ASP A 185 -22.39 -19.04 8.66
C ASP A 185 -21.08 -18.33 8.27
N ARG A 186 -20.91 -17.10 8.75
CA ARG A 186 -19.74 -16.25 8.48
C ARG A 186 -18.59 -16.48 9.46
N ARG A 187 -18.82 -17.21 10.55
CA ARG A 187 -17.85 -17.37 11.65
C ARG A 187 -16.53 -17.96 11.18
N LEU A 188 -16.55 -18.93 10.25
CA LEU A 188 -15.31 -19.51 9.72
C LEU A 188 -14.49 -18.48 8.95
N SER A 189 -15.12 -17.69 8.06
CA SER A 189 -14.41 -16.65 7.32
C SER A 189 -13.82 -15.58 8.26
N HIS A 190 -14.57 -15.17 9.29
CA HIS A 190 -14.08 -14.21 10.30
C HIS A 190 -12.90 -14.79 11.10
N ALA A 191 -13.01 -16.05 11.54
CA ALA A 191 -11.94 -16.73 12.27
C ALA A 191 -10.68 -16.90 11.41
N THR A 192 -10.83 -17.27 10.14
CA THR A 192 -9.71 -17.38 9.19
C THR A 192 -9.01 -16.04 8.99
N ALA A 193 -9.76 -14.95 8.76
CA ALA A 193 -9.19 -13.61 8.59
C ALA A 193 -8.46 -13.13 9.85
N ARG A 194 -9.06 -13.28 11.04
CA ARG A 194 -8.39 -12.92 12.31
C ARG A 194 -7.10 -13.69 12.52
N ASN A 195 -7.09 -14.99 12.24
CA ASN A 195 -5.91 -15.81 12.42
C ASN A 195 -4.84 -15.52 11.37
N GLN A 196 -5.22 -15.23 10.11
CA GLN A 196 -4.29 -14.77 9.08
C GLN A 196 -3.62 -13.46 9.50
N LEU A 197 -4.40 -12.46 9.94
CA LEU A 197 -3.87 -11.20 10.47
C LEU A 197 -2.89 -11.44 11.61
N GLN A 198 -3.22 -12.31 12.56
CA GLN A 198 -2.31 -12.65 13.65
C GLN A 198 -1.00 -13.25 13.12
N ARG A 199 -1.02 -14.11 12.09
CA ARG A 199 0.21 -14.63 11.48
C ARG A 199 1.05 -13.56 10.81
N ILE A 200 0.41 -12.57 10.17
CA ILE A 200 1.10 -11.43 9.59
C ILE A 200 1.74 -10.59 10.71
N ILE A 201 1.00 -10.27 11.77
CA ILE A 201 1.52 -9.54 12.94
C ILE A 201 2.69 -10.28 13.58
N ASP A 202 2.56 -11.60 13.80
CA ASP A 202 3.63 -12.44 14.37
C ASP A 202 4.87 -12.42 13.46
N ASN A 203 4.67 -12.39 12.13
CA ASN A 203 5.75 -12.37 11.15
C ASN A 203 6.57 -11.06 11.18
N TYR A 204 5.91 -9.93 11.43
CA TYR A 204 6.53 -8.60 11.50
C TYR A 204 6.44 -8.00 12.91
N GLU A 205 6.61 -8.83 13.95
CA GLU A 205 6.38 -8.42 15.34
C GLU A 205 7.08 -7.09 15.61
N ALA A 206 8.37 -7.01 15.27
CA ALA A 206 9.23 -5.89 15.61
C ALA A 206 8.75 -4.58 14.97
N THR A 207 8.23 -4.66 13.74
CA THR A 207 7.60 -3.53 13.04
C THR A 207 6.34 -3.09 13.78
N TYR A 208 5.46 -4.00 14.17
CA TYR A 208 4.28 -3.66 14.98
C TYR A 208 4.63 -3.13 16.37
N SER A 209 5.69 -3.64 17.00
CA SER A 209 6.19 -3.14 18.29
C SER A 209 6.67 -1.70 18.16
N ALA A 210 7.45 -1.40 17.11
CA ALA A 210 7.90 -0.04 16.83
C ALA A 210 6.72 0.90 16.56
N ILE A 211 5.71 0.48 15.79
CA ILE A 211 4.49 1.26 15.55
C ILE A 211 3.76 1.53 16.87
N ALA A 212 3.54 0.48 17.68
CA ALA A 212 2.84 0.58 18.94
C ALA A 212 3.53 1.54 19.92
N GLU A 213 4.85 1.42 20.05
CA GLU A 213 5.63 2.25 20.97
C GLU A 213 5.75 3.70 20.50
N LYS A 214 6.07 3.91 19.22
CA LYS A 214 6.51 5.21 18.71
C LYS A 214 5.39 6.08 18.19
N PHE A 215 4.27 5.48 17.77
CA PHE A 215 3.17 6.20 17.15
C PHE A 215 1.85 5.99 17.88
N VAL A 216 1.49 4.76 18.24
CA VAL A 216 0.22 4.49 18.96
C VAL A 216 0.26 5.02 20.39
N GLY A 217 1.29 4.69 21.16
CA GLY A 217 1.44 5.15 22.55
C GLY A 217 1.33 6.68 22.70
N PRO A 218 1.98 7.46 21.82
CA PRO A 218 1.83 8.92 21.77
C PRO A 218 0.53 9.45 21.13
N GLY A 219 -0.36 8.60 20.60
CA GLY A 219 -1.60 9.03 19.95
C GLY A 219 -1.42 9.64 18.55
N ARG A 220 -0.39 9.20 17.81
CA ARG A 220 0.04 9.75 16.50
C ARG A 220 0.03 8.70 15.38
N TYR A 221 -0.92 7.77 15.41
CA TYR A 221 -1.06 6.70 14.43
C TYR A 221 -2.46 6.70 13.82
N TRP A 222 -2.54 6.62 12.49
CA TRP A 222 -3.78 6.51 11.74
C TRP A 222 -3.66 5.43 10.68
N ARG A 223 -4.76 4.71 10.47
CA ARG A 223 -4.82 3.58 9.56
C ARG A 223 -5.92 3.79 8.54
N LEU A 224 -5.60 3.56 7.27
CA LEU A 224 -6.58 3.51 6.19
C LEU A 224 -6.66 2.08 5.63
N SER A 225 -7.82 1.74 5.07
CA SER A 225 -7.99 0.51 4.29
C SER A 225 -7.55 0.72 2.84
N GLY A 226 -6.90 -0.30 2.31
CA GLY A 226 -6.78 -0.55 0.89
C GLY A 226 -7.62 -1.75 0.47
N ASN A 227 -7.39 -2.23 -0.75
CA ASN A 227 -8.09 -3.38 -1.28
C ASN A 227 -7.56 -4.71 -0.73
N HIS A 228 -6.25 -4.85 -0.48
CA HIS A 228 -5.64 -6.09 0.02
C HIS A 228 -5.92 -6.35 1.51
N ASP A 229 -6.23 -5.31 2.30
CA ASP A 229 -6.62 -5.41 3.71
C ASP A 229 -8.11 -5.16 3.97
N ASP A 230 -8.96 -5.33 2.95
CA ASP A 230 -10.42 -5.21 3.03
C ASP A 230 -11.12 -6.03 4.14
N PRO A 231 -10.58 -7.16 4.67
CA PRO A 231 -11.22 -7.82 5.81
C PRO A 231 -11.22 -6.95 7.07
N LEU A 232 -10.31 -5.96 7.19
CA LEU A 232 -10.26 -5.03 8.32
C LEU A 232 -11.46 -4.09 8.41
N ILE A 233 -12.25 -3.93 7.34
CA ILE A 233 -13.52 -3.18 7.39
C ILE A 233 -14.52 -3.87 8.35
N ARG A 234 -14.35 -5.16 8.62
CA ARG A 234 -15.21 -5.93 9.53
C ARG A 234 -14.78 -5.68 10.98
N PRO A 235 -15.69 -5.22 11.86
CA PRO A 235 -15.36 -4.92 13.26
C PRO A 235 -14.69 -6.09 13.99
N GLU A 236 -15.08 -7.33 13.68
CA GLU A 236 -14.52 -8.51 14.32
C GLU A 236 -13.06 -8.77 13.94
N VAL A 237 -12.64 -8.38 12.73
CA VAL A 237 -11.25 -8.49 12.28
C VAL A 237 -10.45 -7.28 12.73
N ALA A 238 -10.99 -6.06 12.60
CA ALA A 238 -10.39 -4.83 13.13
C ALA A 238 -10.08 -4.95 14.64
N SER A 239 -10.95 -5.59 15.41
CA SER A 239 -10.71 -5.82 16.85
C SER A 239 -9.44 -6.62 17.14
N ALA A 240 -8.99 -7.46 16.19
CA ALA A 240 -7.74 -8.21 16.32
C ALA A 240 -6.52 -7.30 16.10
N LEU A 241 -6.59 -6.39 15.13
CA LEU A 241 -5.58 -5.34 14.96
C LEU A 241 -5.52 -4.44 16.19
N ALA A 242 -6.67 -4.00 16.70
CA ALA A 242 -6.76 -3.12 17.86
C ALA A 242 -6.20 -3.73 19.16
N ARG A 243 -6.13 -5.06 19.28
CA ARG A 243 -5.42 -5.71 20.40
C ARG A 243 -3.90 -5.51 20.34
N ARG A 244 -3.35 -5.39 19.13
CA ARG A 244 -1.92 -5.14 18.91
C ARG A 244 -1.58 -3.66 18.87
N LEU A 245 -2.45 -2.87 18.26
CA LEU A 245 -2.36 -1.41 18.12
C LEU A 245 -3.57 -0.75 18.78
N PRO A 246 -3.57 -0.56 20.12
CA PRO A 246 -4.73 -0.03 20.84
C PRO A 246 -5.18 1.33 20.30
N GLY A 247 -6.47 1.46 19.98
CA GLY A 247 -7.03 2.69 19.43
C GLY A 247 -6.88 2.85 17.91
N ALA A 248 -6.26 1.90 17.22
CA ALA A 248 -6.26 1.89 15.75
C ALA A 248 -7.70 1.76 15.23
N VAL A 249 -8.14 2.79 14.50
CA VAL A 249 -9.40 2.81 13.75
C VAL A 249 -9.04 2.84 12.27
N VAL A 250 -9.74 2.02 11.48
CA VAL A 250 -9.52 1.91 10.05
C VAL A 250 -10.47 2.87 9.34
N HIS A 251 -9.90 3.78 8.56
CA HIS A 251 -10.59 4.78 7.76
C HIS A 251 -10.47 4.48 6.26
N ASP A 252 -11.30 5.09 5.43
CA ASP A 252 -11.16 5.08 3.98
C ASP A 252 -10.35 6.28 3.48
N LEU A 253 -10.32 7.36 4.28
CA LEU A 253 -9.76 8.65 3.90
C LEU A 253 -9.33 9.46 5.12
N VAL A 254 -8.22 10.19 4.99
CA VAL A 254 -7.79 11.22 5.93
C VAL A 254 -7.79 12.58 5.23
N SER A 255 -8.41 13.58 5.85
CA SER A 255 -8.33 14.98 5.43
C SER A 255 -7.44 15.78 6.37
N LEU A 256 -6.53 16.58 5.82
CA LEU A 256 -5.77 17.58 6.57
C LEU A 256 -6.46 18.94 6.43
N GLY A 257 -7.14 19.42 7.46
CA GLY A 257 -7.85 20.70 7.42
C GLY A 257 -9.05 20.77 8.36
N ASN A 258 -9.67 21.95 8.47
CA ASN A 258 -10.78 22.16 9.41
C ASN A 258 -12.15 21.66 8.87
N PRO A 259 -13.07 21.25 9.75
CA PRO A 259 -14.42 20.86 9.36
C PRO A 259 -15.16 21.94 8.54
N GLY A 260 -15.90 21.54 7.51
CA GLY A 260 -16.69 22.44 6.66
C GLY A 260 -15.89 23.31 5.69
N GLN A 261 -14.55 23.22 5.74
CA GLN A 261 -13.63 23.85 4.79
C GLN A 261 -13.10 22.81 3.80
N ILE A 262 -12.64 23.28 2.64
CA ILE A 262 -11.86 22.44 1.72
C ILE A 262 -10.56 22.09 2.44
N PRO A 263 -10.18 20.81 2.55
CA PRO A 263 -8.92 20.44 3.19
C PRO A 263 -7.71 20.95 2.39
N GLU A 264 -6.56 21.07 3.05
CA GLU A 264 -5.28 21.37 2.40
C GLU A 264 -4.73 20.14 1.66
N ALA A 265 -4.99 18.95 2.20
CA ALA A 265 -4.65 17.68 1.59
C ALA A 265 -5.66 16.58 1.94
N VAL A 266 -5.73 15.59 1.07
CA VAL A 266 -6.55 14.39 1.18
C VAL A 266 -5.65 13.19 0.94
N ILE A 267 -5.64 12.27 1.89
CA ILE A 267 -4.88 11.03 1.84
C ILE A 267 -5.88 9.89 1.74
N THR A 268 -5.76 9.07 0.70
CA THR A 268 -6.57 7.86 0.53
C THR A 268 -5.74 6.81 -0.21
N HIS A 269 -6.09 5.54 -0.06
CA HIS A 269 -5.38 4.49 -0.76
C HIS A 269 -5.56 4.62 -2.29
N GLY A 270 -6.81 4.82 -2.75
CA GLY A 270 -7.16 4.99 -4.18
C GLY A 270 -8.15 3.94 -4.73
N HIS A 271 -8.25 2.78 -4.08
CA HIS A 271 -9.12 1.67 -4.51
C HIS A 271 -10.62 2.02 -4.59
N LEU A 272 -11.09 3.05 -3.86
CA LEU A 272 -12.51 3.44 -3.82
C LEU A 272 -13.08 3.80 -5.20
N THR A 273 -12.23 4.27 -6.10
CA THR A 273 -12.57 4.65 -7.48
C THR A 273 -12.06 3.66 -8.53
N ASP A 274 -11.62 2.47 -8.09
CA ASP A 274 -11.17 1.39 -8.95
C ASP A 274 -12.30 0.35 -9.16
N PRO A 275 -12.76 0.08 -10.40
CA PRO A 275 -13.83 -0.90 -10.66
C PRO A 275 -13.50 -2.36 -10.31
N TRP A 276 -12.22 -2.71 -10.25
CA TRP A 276 -11.69 -4.03 -9.92
C TRP A 276 -11.37 -4.20 -8.44
N ASN A 277 -11.04 -3.09 -7.75
CA ASN A 277 -10.52 -3.11 -6.38
C ASN A 277 -11.39 -2.37 -5.36
N SER A 278 -12.41 -1.61 -5.79
CA SER A 278 -13.38 -0.98 -4.90
C SER A 278 -14.14 -1.99 -4.04
N PRO A 279 -14.76 -1.59 -2.92
CA PRO A 279 -15.47 -2.53 -2.04
C PRO A 279 -16.49 -3.47 -2.73
N ASN A 280 -17.13 -3.00 -3.81
CA ASN A 280 -18.07 -3.82 -4.60
C ASN A 280 -17.37 -4.60 -5.74
N GLY A 281 -16.20 -4.16 -6.18
CA GLY A 281 -15.42 -4.74 -7.26
C GLY A 281 -14.34 -5.74 -6.81
N ALA A 282 -13.87 -5.64 -5.56
CA ALA A 282 -12.67 -6.26 -4.99
C ALA A 282 -12.52 -7.76 -5.23
N TRP A 283 -13.63 -8.49 -5.39
CA TRP A 283 -13.59 -9.91 -5.70
C TRP A 283 -12.87 -10.20 -7.04
N ARG A 284 -12.88 -9.25 -7.99
CA ARG A 284 -12.19 -9.37 -9.28
C ARG A 284 -10.68 -9.29 -9.11
N GLY A 285 -10.20 -8.22 -8.46
CA GLY A 285 -8.79 -8.05 -8.12
C GLY A 285 -8.28 -9.26 -7.34
N ARG A 286 -9.01 -9.66 -6.30
CA ARG A 286 -8.70 -10.85 -5.50
C ARG A 286 -8.62 -12.13 -6.34
N PHE A 287 -9.51 -12.32 -7.31
CA PHE A 287 -9.48 -13.49 -8.19
C PHE A 287 -8.23 -13.48 -9.08
N VAL A 288 -7.88 -12.34 -9.66
CA VAL A 288 -6.66 -12.17 -10.47
C VAL A 288 -5.41 -12.41 -9.62
N THR A 289 -5.33 -11.81 -8.43
CA THR A 289 -4.23 -12.05 -7.47
C THR A 289 -4.14 -13.51 -7.06
N TRP A 290 -5.27 -14.17 -6.81
CA TRP A 290 -5.33 -15.60 -6.45
C TRP A 290 -4.81 -16.51 -7.58
N LEU A 291 -5.12 -16.18 -8.84
CA LEU A 291 -4.60 -16.86 -10.02
C LEU A 291 -3.11 -16.60 -10.23
N ALA A 292 -2.67 -15.34 -10.13
CA ALA A 292 -1.27 -14.95 -10.22
C ALA A 292 -0.41 -15.68 -9.17
N SER A 293 -0.91 -15.74 -7.93
CA SER A 293 -0.33 -16.54 -6.86
C SER A 293 -0.23 -18.02 -7.25
N ALA A 294 -1.26 -18.63 -7.84
CA ALA A 294 -1.17 -20.04 -8.24
C ALA A 294 -0.11 -20.28 -9.31
N LEU A 295 0.05 -19.35 -10.27
CA LEU A 295 1.11 -19.41 -11.27
C LEU A 295 2.49 -19.29 -10.62
N ALA A 296 2.66 -18.36 -9.68
CA ALA A 296 3.91 -18.17 -8.93
C ALA A 296 4.36 -19.42 -8.18
N ASP A 297 3.43 -20.17 -7.56
CA ASP A 297 3.75 -21.43 -6.88
C ASP A 297 4.31 -22.51 -7.83
N LEU A 298 3.99 -22.43 -9.12
CA LEU A 298 4.45 -23.37 -10.14
C LEU A 298 5.73 -22.91 -10.83
N SER A 299 5.81 -21.64 -11.23
CA SER A 299 6.98 -21.08 -11.93
C SER A 299 8.14 -20.77 -10.99
N GLY A 300 7.84 -20.36 -9.74
CA GLY A 300 8.81 -19.74 -8.84
C GLY A 300 8.98 -18.22 -9.05
N ASP A 301 8.33 -17.66 -10.06
CA ASP A 301 8.36 -16.22 -10.37
C ASP A 301 7.07 -15.56 -9.87
N GLU A 302 7.18 -14.53 -9.04
CA GLU A 302 6.04 -13.85 -8.44
C GLU A 302 5.56 -12.67 -9.31
N PRO A 303 4.36 -12.74 -9.93
CA PRO A 303 3.84 -11.65 -10.74
C PRO A 303 3.57 -10.40 -9.91
N GLY A 304 3.98 -9.23 -10.41
CA GLY A 304 3.75 -7.94 -9.74
C GLY A 304 4.85 -7.52 -8.77
N LEU A 305 5.74 -8.43 -8.36
CA LEU A 305 6.93 -8.06 -7.59
C LEU A 305 7.92 -7.36 -8.53
N THR A 306 8.17 -6.06 -8.30
CA THR A 306 9.15 -5.34 -9.13
C THR A 306 10.57 -5.55 -8.57
N GLY A 307 11.49 -5.97 -9.43
CA GLY A 307 12.88 -6.21 -9.05
C GLY A 307 13.77 -4.97 -9.14
N ALA A 308 15.08 -5.16 -9.00
CA ALA A 308 16.10 -4.11 -9.09
C ALA A 308 15.97 -3.17 -10.32
N ALA A 309 15.36 -3.62 -11.43
CA ALA A 309 15.11 -2.80 -12.60
C ALA A 309 14.19 -1.60 -12.31
N ALA A 310 13.12 -1.81 -11.53
CA ALA A 310 12.19 -0.73 -11.16
C ALA A 310 12.84 0.27 -10.20
N ARG A 311 13.60 -0.22 -9.20
CA ARG A 311 14.45 0.62 -8.34
C ARG A 311 15.39 1.48 -9.19
N THR A 312 16.09 0.84 -10.13
CA THR A 312 17.07 1.50 -11.00
C THR A 312 16.41 2.56 -11.88
N ALA A 313 15.24 2.26 -12.44
CA ALA A 313 14.47 3.22 -13.24
C ALA A 313 14.03 4.42 -12.39
N LEU A 314 13.56 4.20 -11.16
CA LEU A 314 13.15 5.26 -10.25
C LEU A 314 14.34 6.17 -9.88
N LEU A 315 15.43 5.59 -9.39
CA LEU A 315 16.57 6.37 -8.87
C LEU A 315 17.37 7.06 -9.99
N ALA A 316 17.37 6.50 -11.20
CA ALA A 316 17.98 7.11 -12.38
C ALA A 316 17.07 8.13 -13.09
N GLY A 317 15.86 8.40 -12.58
CA GLY A 317 14.90 9.31 -13.21
C GLY A 317 14.42 8.89 -14.58
N ARG A 318 14.15 7.58 -14.72
CA ARG A 318 13.57 6.94 -15.91
C ARG A 318 12.20 6.32 -15.66
N ALA A 319 11.73 6.28 -14.41
CA ALA A 319 10.38 5.88 -14.11
C ALA A 319 9.41 6.94 -14.67
N GLY A 320 8.66 6.58 -15.71
CA GLY A 320 7.67 7.47 -16.32
C GLY A 320 6.65 7.94 -15.29
N ASN A 321 6.39 9.25 -15.25
CA ASN A 321 5.47 9.88 -14.31
C ASN A 321 4.20 10.30 -15.06
N ARG A 322 3.25 9.36 -15.19
CA ARG A 322 2.04 9.51 -16.01
C ARG A 322 0.82 9.00 -15.26
N LEU A 323 -0.29 9.73 -15.39
CA LEU A 323 -1.61 9.29 -14.93
C LEU A 323 -2.13 8.10 -15.74
N ARG A 324 -2.72 7.14 -15.04
CA ARG A 324 -3.38 6.00 -15.65
C ARG A 324 -4.78 6.39 -16.13
N SER A 325 -5.08 6.04 -17.38
CA SER A 325 -6.36 6.33 -18.01
C SER A 325 -7.04 5.05 -18.46
N ILE A 326 -8.26 4.85 -18.00
CA ILE A 326 -9.01 3.63 -18.27
C ILE A 326 -10.27 3.98 -19.06
N ARG A 327 -10.12 3.94 -20.38
CA ARG A 327 -11.16 4.28 -21.35
C ARG A 327 -11.72 3.07 -22.11
N GLY A 328 -11.18 1.87 -21.88
CA GLY A 328 -11.58 0.63 -22.55
C GLY A 328 -12.76 -0.11 -21.90
N PRO A 329 -13.40 -1.05 -22.62
CA PRO A 329 -14.59 -1.78 -22.15
C PRO A 329 -14.30 -2.71 -20.96
N PHE A 330 -13.05 -3.13 -20.79
CA PHE A 330 -12.61 -4.02 -19.70
C PHE A 330 -12.11 -3.29 -18.46
N SER A 331 -12.18 -1.96 -18.46
CA SER A 331 -11.74 -1.13 -17.34
C SER A 331 -10.36 -1.50 -16.79
N VAL A 332 -9.43 -1.83 -17.68
CA VAL A 332 -8.03 -2.15 -17.41
C VAL A 332 -7.20 -1.56 -18.55
N ASP A 333 -6.01 -1.03 -18.25
CA ASP A 333 -5.09 -0.52 -19.26
C ASP A 333 -4.13 -1.61 -19.79
N ARG A 334 -3.18 -1.24 -20.64
CA ARG A 334 -2.21 -2.19 -21.23
C ARG A 334 -1.18 -2.71 -20.22
N ASP A 335 -0.93 -1.94 -19.16
CA ASP A 335 0.00 -2.28 -18.10
C ASP A 335 -0.73 -2.97 -16.92
N GLN A 336 -1.98 -3.37 -17.14
CA GLN A 336 -2.86 -4.08 -16.18
C GLN A 336 -3.31 -3.22 -15.00
N PHE A 337 -3.20 -1.89 -15.08
CA PHE A 337 -3.76 -0.98 -14.07
C PHE A 337 -5.26 -0.81 -14.22
N THR A 338 -5.94 -0.69 -13.08
CA THR A 338 -7.40 -0.69 -12.97
C THR A 338 -7.99 0.59 -12.33
N LEU A 339 -7.14 1.50 -11.84
CA LEU A 339 -7.52 2.85 -11.41
C LEU A 339 -7.51 3.87 -12.57
N ASN A 340 -8.58 4.67 -12.69
CA ASN A 340 -8.66 5.76 -13.65
C ASN A 340 -8.33 7.11 -13.00
N GLU A 341 -7.04 7.44 -12.96
CA GLU A 341 -6.54 8.65 -12.31
C GLU A 341 -6.83 9.92 -13.12
N THR A 342 -6.87 9.82 -14.46
CA THR A 342 -7.29 10.94 -15.33
C THR A 342 -8.69 11.45 -14.97
N GLU A 343 -9.66 10.58 -14.65
CA GLU A 343 -11.00 11.02 -14.27
C GLU A 343 -11.02 11.76 -12.93
N LEU A 344 -10.18 11.35 -11.97
CA LEU A 344 -10.01 12.07 -10.71
C LEU A 344 -9.40 13.45 -10.97
N HIS A 345 -8.35 13.52 -11.79
CA HIS A 345 -7.72 14.79 -12.18
C HIS A 345 -8.72 15.74 -12.85
N GLU A 346 -9.41 15.29 -13.90
CA GLU A 346 -10.43 16.07 -14.61
C GLU A 346 -11.52 16.58 -13.65
N SER A 347 -11.93 15.75 -12.68
CA SER A 347 -12.96 16.12 -11.69
C SER A 347 -12.47 17.19 -10.70
N PHE A 348 -11.24 17.06 -10.20
CA PHE A 348 -10.65 18.04 -9.29
C PHE A 348 -10.37 19.36 -10.01
N ALA A 349 -9.73 19.31 -11.18
CA ALA A 349 -9.45 20.47 -12.01
C ALA A 349 -10.74 21.20 -12.42
N GLY A 350 -11.79 20.47 -12.79
CA GLY A 350 -13.09 21.06 -13.13
C GLY A 350 -13.83 21.70 -11.95
N HIS A 351 -13.56 21.26 -10.71
CA HIS A 351 -14.22 21.78 -9.51
C HIS A 351 -13.44 22.92 -8.83
N PHE A 352 -12.13 22.79 -8.69
CA PHE A 352 -11.28 23.75 -7.99
C PHE A 352 -10.48 24.67 -8.94
N GLY A 353 -10.20 24.23 -10.16
CA GLY A 353 -9.16 24.80 -11.05
C GLY A 353 -7.92 23.91 -11.12
N GLU A 354 -7.11 24.02 -12.17
CA GLU A 354 -5.94 23.13 -12.41
C GLU A 354 -4.89 23.20 -11.28
N ASP A 355 -4.65 24.40 -10.74
CA ASP A 355 -3.60 24.63 -9.72
C ASP A 355 -4.16 24.80 -8.29
N ALA A 356 -5.47 24.55 -8.11
CA ALA A 356 -6.21 24.84 -6.89
C ALA A 356 -6.82 23.59 -6.25
N GLY A 357 -7.26 23.72 -5.00
CA GLY A 357 -7.86 22.63 -4.23
C GLY A 357 -6.88 21.91 -3.29
N PRO A 358 -7.28 20.76 -2.71
CA PRO A 358 -6.42 19.97 -1.84
C PRO A 358 -5.33 19.23 -2.63
N TRP A 359 -4.21 18.95 -1.97
CA TRP A 359 -3.28 17.91 -2.42
C TRP A 359 -3.95 16.53 -2.36
N LEU A 360 -3.87 15.74 -3.42
CA LEU A 360 -4.26 14.34 -3.44
C LEU A 360 -3.03 13.46 -3.19
N VAL A 361 -3.04 12.73 -2.09
CA VAL A 361 -1.99 11.78 -1.72
C VAL A 361 -2.54 10.35 -1.83
N LEU A 362 -1.95 9.55 -2.72
CA LEU A 362 -2.39 8.19 -3.05
C LEU A 362 -1.34 7.12 -2.71
N GLY A 363 -1.80 5.87 -2.72
CA GLY A 363 -1.01 4.64 -2.89
C GLY A 363 -1.56 3.84 -4.07
N HIS A 364 -1.85 2.55 -3.87
CA HIS A 364 -2.66 1.65 -4.72
C HIS A 364 -2.10 1.28 -6.10
N THR A 365 -1.49 2.23 -6.80
CA THR A 365 -0.94 2.01 -8.14
C THR A 365 0.45 1.39 -8.09
N HIS A 366 1.07 1.28 -6.91
CA HIS A 366 2.44 0.80 -6.71
C HIS A 366 3.49 1.63 -7.47
N VAL A 367 3.11 2.80 -7.98
CA VAL A 367 3.95 3.64 -8.83
C VAL A 367 4.13 4.98 -8.11
N PRO A 368 5.32 5.26 -7.55
CA PRO A 368 5.59 6.55 -6.95
C PRO A 368 5.49 7.67 -8.00
N GLY A 369 4.88 8.79 -7.62
CA GLY A 369 4.62 9.90 -8.55
C GLY A 369 4.51 11.25 -7.84
N ASP A 370 4.93 12.32 -8.51
CA ASP A 370 4.84 13.72 -8.04
C ASP A 370 4.44 14.59 -9.22
N GLY A 371 3.22 15.10 -9.21
CA GLY A 371 2.62 15.83 -10.33
C GLY A 371 2.77 15.11 -11.67
N PRO A 372 2.14 13.93 -11.86
CA PRO A 372 2.19 13.17 -13.10
C PRO A 372 1.58 13.91 -14.28
N TRP A 373 2.02 13.54 -15.48
CA TRP A 373 1.44 14.00 -16.74
C TRP A 373 0.11 13.30 -17.04
N ASP A 374 -0.89 14.07 -17.43
CA ASP A 374 -2.16 13.56 -17.93
C ASP A 374 -2.17 13.51 -19.47
N PRO A 375 -2.20 12.31 -20.08
CA PRO A 375 -2.35 12.19 -21.53
C PRO A 375 -3.66 12.75 -22.07
N GLY A 376 -4.72 12.77 -21.26
CA GLY A 376 -6.06 13.16 -21.69
C GLY A 376 -6.17 14.67 -21.92
N THR A 377 -5.61 15.47 -21.02
CA THR A 377 -5.64 16.93 -21.05
C THR A 377 -4.34 17.54 -21.56
N ASN A 378 -3.27 16.73 -21.68
CA ASN A 378 -1.91 17.18 -21.93
C ASN A 378 -1.43 18.23 -20.89
N SER A 379 -1.93 18.11 -19.66
CA SER A 379 -1.55 18.95 -18.52
C SER A 379 -0.93 18.13 -17.39
N ARG A 380 -0.38 18.81 -16.39
CA ARG A 380 0.20 18.18 -15.20
C ARG A 380 -0.83 18.24 -14.08
N TYR A 381 -0.99 17.16 -13.32
CA TYR A 381 -1.81 17.21 -12.11
C TYR A 381 -0.97 17.73 -10.94
N GLU A 382 -0.77 19.05 -10.84
CA GLU A 382 0.22 19.63 -9.93
C GLU A 382 0.04 19.24 -8.45
N ARG A 383 -1.20 19.13 -7.99
CA ARG A 383 -1.54 18.82 -6.60
C ARG A 383 -1.74 17.33 -6.34
N TYR A 384 -0.84 16.50 -6.86
CA TYR A 384 -0.88 15.04 -6.73
C TYR A 384 0.47 14.48 -6.29
N VAL A 385 0.45 13.55 -5.34
CA VAL A 385 1.59 12.70 -5.00
C VAL A 385 1.11 11.27 -4.75
N ASN A 386 1.87 10.27 -5.23
CA ASN A 386 1.65 8.87 -4.92
C ASN A 386 2.86 8.28 -4.21
N SER A 387 2.64 7.60 -3.08
CA SER A 387 3.73 6.97 -2.35
C SER A 387 4.21 5.70 -3.06
N GLY A 388 3.33 4.89 -3.65
CA GLY A 388 3.64 3.65 -4.37
C GLY A 388 4.47 2.63 -3.59
N SER A 389 4.37 2.59 -2.26
CA SER A 389 5.49 2.12 -1.42
C SER A 389 5.67 0.61 -1.39
N GLY A 390 6.89 0.15 -1.10
CA GLY A 390 7.16 -1.23 -0.66
C GLY A 390 7.28 -2.28 -1.75
N VAL A 391 7.07 -1.93 -3.03
CA VAL A 391 6.97 -2.88 -4.15
C VAL A 391 8.19 -2.90 -5.07
N ALA A 392 9.21 -2.11 -4.76
CA ALA A 392 10.50 -2.14 -5.45
C ALA A 392 11.59 -2.70 -4.52
N GLU A 393 12.45 -3.55 -5.09
CA GLU A 393 13.55 -4.16 -4.35
C GLU A 393 14.45 -3.09 -3.70
N ARG A 394 14.69 -3.22 -2.39
CA ARG A 394 15.64 -2.47 -1.55
C ARG A 394 15.38 -0.97 -1.48
N VAL A 395 14.16 -0.53 -1.76
CA VAL A 395 13.73 0.86 -1.62
C VAL A 395 12.29 0.92 -1.14
N ILE A 396 12.01 1.80 -0.18
CA ILE A 396 10.66 2.17 0.21
C ILE A 396 10.44 3.61 -0.16
N THR A 397 9.34 3.92 -0.81
CA THR A 397 8.90 5.29 -1.01
C THR A 397 7.89 5.71 0.06
N ALA A 398 7.82 6.98 0.40
CA ALA A 398 6.87 7.51 1.38
C ALA A 398 6.54 8.97 1.05
N VAL A 399 5.49 9.51 1.66
CA VAL A 399 5.16 10.94 1.53
C VAL A 399 5.27 11.60 2.89
N GLU A 400 6.02 12.68 2.96
CA GLU A 400 6.08 13.54 4.13
C GLU A 400 5.16 14.74 3.96
N TRP A 401 4.40 15.05 4.99
CA TRP A 401 3.70 16.31 5.15
C TRP A 401 4.29 17.05 6.35
N ASP A 402 4.92 18.20 6.14
CA ASP A 402 5.37 19.08 7.21
C ASP A 402 4.50 20.35 7.28
N GLY A 403 3.52 20.36 8.18
CA GLY A 403 2.65 21.49 8.42
C GLY A 403 3.33 22.72 9.03
N GLY A 404 4.57 22.59 9.52
CA GLY A 404 5.39 23.68 10.01
C GLY A 404 6.19 24.41 8.93
N ALA A 405 6.26 23.85 7.71
CA ALA A 405 6.98 24.43 6.60
C ALA A 405 6.32 25.73 6.09
N ALA A 406 7.13 26.65 5.55
CA ALA A 406 6.65 27.90 4.97
C ALA A 406 5.67 27.67 3.79
N GLU A 407 5.92 26.61 3.01
CA GLU A 407 5.02 26.11 1.98
C GLU A 407 4.59 24.70 2.37
N ARG A 408 3.32 24.54 2.79
CA ARG A 408 2.75 23.24 3.16
C ARG A 408 2.44 22.44 1.91
N ARG A 409 3.31 21.49 1.61
CA ARG A 409 3.17 20.58 0.48
C ARG A 409 3.72 19.20 0.82
N PRO A 410 3.17 18.13 0.22
CA PRO A 410 3.73 16.80 0.33
C PRO A 410 5.11 16.72 -0.33
N ILE A 411 5.98 15.90 0.26
CA ILE A 411 7.30 15.56 -0.28
C ILE A 411 7.37 14.06 -0.47
N LEU A 412 7.49 13.61 -1.73
CA LEU A 412 7.79 12.22 -2.02
C LEU A 412 9.26 11.94 -1.69
N VAL A 413 9.49 10.86 -0.94
CA VAL A 413 10.84 10.45 -0.54
C VAL A 413 11.04 8.97 -0.84
N ALA A 414 12.28 8.60 -1.14
CA ALA A 414 12.76 7.22 -1.15
C ALA A 414 13.67 6.98 0.06
N ILE A 415 13.56 5.81 0.66
CA ILE A 415 14.36 5.34 1.79
C ILE A 415 15.08 4.09 1.32
N ALA A 416 16.41 4.16 1.31
CA ALA A 416 17.27 3.06 0.86
C ALA A 416 18.60 3.09 1.62
N ARG A 417 19.34 1.99 1.57
CA ARG A 417 20.75 2.00 1.97
C ARG A 417 21.55 2.86 0.99
N MET A 418 22.65 3.48 1.45
CA MET A 418 23.47 4.35 0.61
C MET A 418 24.03 3.60 -0.62
N SER A 419 24.45 2.33 -0.48
CA SER A 419 24.95 1.50 -1.59
C SER A 419 23.88 1.15 -2.63
N ASP A 420 22.61 1.25 -2.27
CA ASP A 420 21.49 0.98 -3.18
C ASP A 420 21.12 2.18 -4.05
N LEU A 421 21.80 3.32 -3.86
CA LEU A 421 21.58 4.54 -4.61
C LEU A 421 22.48 4.73 -5.83
N ASP A 422 23.46 3.85 -6.04
CA ASP A 422 24.42 4.03 -7.14
C ASP A 422 23.71 3.93 -8.49
N PRO A 423 23.78 4.99 -9.32
CA PRO A 423 23.11 5.01 -10.61
C PRO A 423 23.80 4.03 -11.56
N VAL A 424 23.04 3.04 -12.06
CA VAL A 424 23.43 2.31 -13.26
C VAL A 424 23.27 3.25 -14.46
N ASP A 425 24.24 3.22 -15.37
CA ASP A 425 24.31 4.05 -16.57
C ASP A 425 22.94 4.22 -17.25
N ALA A 426 22.56 5.47 -17.52
CA ALA A 426 21.19 5.87 -17.82
C ALA A 426 20.70 5.40 -19.19
N GLY A 427 21.55 4.79 -20.01
CA GLY A 427 21.22 4.39 -21.38
C GLY A 427 20.79 5.60 -22.23
N PRO A 428 20.29 5.38 -23.46
CA PRO A 428 19.86 6.47 -24.33
C PRO A 428 18.58 7.15 -23.82
N GLU A 429 18.47 8.44 -24.09
CA GLU A 429 17.36 9.32 -23.71
C GLU A 429 16.02 8.90 -24.35
N GLN A 430 14.91 9.02 -23.60
CA GLN A 430 13.57 8.65 -24.09
C GLN A 430 12.73 9.87 -24.51
N THR A 431 11.99 9.75 -25.61
CA THR A 431 11.23 10.85 -26.22
C THR A 431 9.81 11.05 -25.66
N ASP A 432 9.27 10.07 -24.89
CA ASP A 432 7.93 10.16 -24.29
C ASP A 432 7.88 11.28 -23.23
N PRO A 433 6.91 12.23 -23.32
CA PRO A 433 6.71 13.29 -22.33
C PRO A 433 6.69 12.83 -20.86
N ALA A 434 6.19 11.63 -20.58
CA ALA A 434 6.16 11.06 -19.23
C ALA A 434 7.57 10.85 -18.63
N HIS A 435 8.59 10.65 -19.48
CA HIS A 435 9.99 10.51 -19.06
C HIS A 435 10.65 11.86 -18.82
N ARG A 436 10.11 12.95 -19.41
CA ARG A 436 10.58 14.31 -19.10
C ARG A 436 10.14 14.79 -17.74
N LEU A 437 9.01 14.26 -17.25
CA LEU A 437 8.49 14.49 -15.91
C LEU A 437 8.87 13.37 -14.92
N ALA A 438 9.79 12.48 -15.30
CA ALA A 438 10.26 11.42 -14.41
C ALA A 438 10.84 11.99 -13.11
N LEU A 439 10.59 11.27 -12.02
CA LEU A 439 11.06 11.62 -10.69
C LEU A 439 12.59 11.61 -10.64
N ARG A 440 13.20 12.67 -10.11
CA ARG A 440 14.65 12.77 -9.96
C ARG A 440 15.02 12.71 -8.49
N ALA A 441 16.04 11.91 -8.19
CA ALA A 441 16.67 11.87 -6.88
C ALA A 441 17.38 13.20 -6.60
N GLY A 442 16.97 13.87 -5.53
CA GLY A 442 17.51 15.15 -5.09
C GLY A 442 18.31 15.02 -3.80
N GLU A 443 17.98 15.88 -2.84
CA GLU A 443 18.63 15.95 -1.53
C GLU A 443 18.62 14.59 -0.82
N ARG A 444 19.75 14.25 -0.19
CA ARG A 444 19.94 13.03 0.58
C ARG A 444 20.25 13.38 2.03
N THR A 445 19.55 12.74 2.96
CA THR A 445 19.72 12.94 4.40
C THR A 445 19.86 11.58 5.07
N ALA A 446 20.90 11.37 5.87
CA ALA A 446 21.03 10.15 6.65
C ALA A 446 19.97 10.12 7.75
N ILE A 447 19.22 9.03 7.85
CA ILE A 447 18.13 8.87 8.84
C ILE A 447 18.38 7.73 9.82
N GLY A 448 19.37 6.89 9.55
CA GLY A 448 19.76 5.78 10.42
C GLY A 448 20.80 4.89 9.78
N SER A 449 20.90 3.66 10.24
CA SER A 449 21.82 2.66 9.69
C SER A 449 21.24 1.25 9.80
N LEU A 450 21.61 0.38 8.87
CA LEU A 450 21.28 -1.04 8.87
C LEU A 450 22.57 -1.83 8.64
N ASP A 451 22.92 -2.73 9.56
CA ASP A 451 24.17 -3.51 9.54
C ASP A 451 25.45 -2.66 9.41
N GLY A 452 25.45 -1.47 10.03
CA GLY A 452 26.56 -0.52 9.97
C GLY A 452 26.60 0.33 8.70
N GLU A 453 25.72 0.09 7.74
CA GLU A 453 25.60 0.90 6.52
C GLU A 453 24.59 2.04 6.71
N PRO A 454 24.90 3.28 6.29
CA PRO A 454 23.94 4.38 6.35
C PRO A 454 22.67 4.10 5.52
N VAL A 455 21.52 4.34 6.14
CA VAL A 455 20.22 4.42 5.46
C VAL A 455 19.89 5.89 5.28
N VAL A 456 19.51 6.25 4.07
CA VAL A 456 19.28 7.63 3.66
C VAL A 456 17.87 7.81 3.13
N ARG A 457 17.30 8.96 3.50
CA ARG A 457 16.11 9.55 2.88
C ARG A 457 16.56 10.36 1.68
N VAL A 458 15.93 10.15 0.53
CA VAL A 458 16.19 10.84 -0.73
C VAL A 458 14.92 11.53 -1.19
N VAL A 459 14.96 12.83 -1.39
CA VAL A 459 13.82 13.56 -1.96
C VAL A 459 13.65 13.16 -3.43
N LEU A 460 12.43 12.77 -3.82
CA LEU A 460 12.06 12.50 -5.21
C LEU A 460 11.15 13.61 -5.71
N ARG A 461 11.53 14.26 -6.82
CA ARG A 461 10.75 15.36 -7.42
C ARG A 461 10.69 15.24 -8.92
N ALA A 462 9.52 15.50 -9.49
CA ALA A 462 9.43 15.77 -10.92
C ALA A 462 9.93 17.21 -11.22
N PRO A 463 10.53 17.45 -12.40
CA PRO A 463 10.89 18.79 -12.84
C PRO A 463 9.71 19.75 -12.82
N ALA A 464 9.96 21.02 -12.46
CA ALA A 464 8.92 22.04 -12.37
C ALA A 464 8.29 22.40 -13.73
N THR A 465 9.04 22.26 -14.82
CA THR A 465 8.58 22.54 -16.19
C THR A 465 8.83 21.32 -17.07
N VAL A 466 7.92 21.07 -18.03
CA VAL A 466 8.18 20.12 -19.11
C VAL A 466 9.22 20.79 -20.03
N PRO A 467 10.45 20.27 -20.14
CA PRO A 467 11.45 20.85 -21.03
C PRO A 467 10.90 20.87 -22.46
N PRO A 468 11.01 22.00 -23.18
CA PRO A 468 10.62 22.06 -24.58
C PRO A 468 11.46 21.06 -25.38
N LEU A 469 10.85 20.43 -26.39
CA LEU A 469 11.53 19.50 -27.31
C LEU A 469 12.85 20.08 -27.88
N SER A 470 12.90 21.40 -28.07
CA SER A 470 14.03 22.13 -28.65
C SER A 470 15.22 22.36 -27.71
N ALA A 471 15.05 22.28 -26.39
CA ALA A 471 16.16 22.42 -25.44
C ALA A 471 17.05 21.16 -25.35
N VAL A 472 16.62 20.06 -25.98
CA VAL A 472 17.31 18.75 -25.98
C VAL A 472 18.22 18.57 -27.20
N PHE A 473 18.05 19.36 -28.27
CA PHE A 473 18.89 19.29 -29.48
C PHE A 473 20.10 20.23 -29.46
N ALA A 474 20.35 20.91 -28.34
CA ALA A 474 21.51 21.78 -28.14
C ALA A 474 22.31 21.27 -26.94
N GLY A 475 22.87 20.07 -27.09
CA GLY A 475 23.79 19.43 -26.13
C GLY A 475 24.72 18.49 -26.88
#